data_AF-A0A3D5S3F3-F1
#
_entry.id   AF-A0A3D5S3F3-F1
#
_cell.length_a   1.000
_cell.length_b   1.000
_cell.length_c   1.000
_cell.angle_alpha   90.00
_cell.angle_beta   90.00
_cell.angle_gamma   90.00
#
_symmetry.space_group_name_H-M   'P 1'
#
loop_
_entity.id
_entity.type
_entity.pdbx_description
1 polymer ?
#
loop_
_entity_poly.entity_id
_entity_poly.type
_entity_poly.pdbx_seq_one_letter_code
_entity_poly.pdbx_strand_id
1 'polypeptide(L)'
;MNSSTLLNELREITRTNIQEVNQFLELDSEQLNYKPSSESWSILECMEHLNRYGDFYIPEITQRIKHSKHGKSDSFKTGLLGDYFAKSMLPKEKLNKMKTFKSMNPNNSQLDASVLDTFLYQQQQLIKLLDQCENINLTKTKTAISISKLIKLRLGDTLRVVIYHNWRHVVQAKKVVELVSNKSAEV
;
A
#
# COMPACT_ATOMS: atom_id res chain seq x y z
N MET A 1 19.77 7.04 6.24
CA MET A 1 19.16 8.06 5.38
C MET A 1 18.57 9.16 6.26
N ASN A 2 18.33 10.35 5.71
CA ASN A 2 17.63 11.40 6.44
C ASN A 2 16.13 11.04 6.56
N SER A 3 15.55 11.22 7.75
CA SER A 3 14.15 10.89 8.02
C SER A 3 13.17 11.75 7.20
N SER A 4 13.45 13.05 7.03
CA SER A 4 12.56 13.92 6.23
C SER A 4 12.61 13.55 4.75
N THR A 5 13.79 13.19 4.23
CA THR A 5 13.92 12.67 2.85
C THR A 5 13.05 11.43 2.65
N LEU A 6 13.10 10.47 3.57
CA LEU A 6 12.26 9.28 3.49
C LEU A 6 10.77 9.63 3.55
N LEU A 7 10.35 10.46 4.52
CA LEU A 7 8.93 10.82 4.67
C LEU A 7 8.40 11.56 3.43
N ASN A 8 9.21 12.43 2.84
CA ASN A 8 8.87 13.12 1.59
C ASN A 8 8.71 12.16 0.42
N GLU A 9 9.66 11.23 0.22
CA GLU A 9 9.55 10.19 -0.81
C GLU A 9 8.25 9.39 -0.68
N LEU A 10 7.96 8.93 0.53
CA LEU A 10 6.76 8.15 0.82
C LEU A 10 5.47 8.96 0.62
N ARG A 11 5.50 10.27 0.91
CA ARG A 11 4.38 11.18 0.68
C ARG A 11 4.10 11.36 -0.80
N GLU A 12 5.14 11.55 -1.62
CA GLU A 12 5.00 11.67 -3.07
C GLU A 12 4.44 10.40 -3.69
N ILE A 13 4.96 9.22 -3.31
CA ILE A 13 4.40 7.93 -3.77
C ILE A 13 2.92 7.81 -3.41
N THR A 14 2.55 8.17 -2.17
CA THR A 14 1.16 8.11 -1.72
C THR A 14 0.26 9.08 -2.50
N ARG A 15 0.75 10.29 -2.84
CA ARG A 15 0.04 11.26 -3.68
C ARG A 15 -0.14 10.75 -5.11
N THR A 16 0.90 10.15 -5.70
CA THR A 16 0.79 9.51 -7.01
C THR A 16 -0.24 8.39 -7.00
N ASN A 17 -0.25 7.53 -5.98
CA ASN A 17 -1.26 6.49 -5.85
C ASN A 17 -2.69 7.05 -5.81
N ILE A 18 -2.92 8.14 -5.07
CA ILE A 18 -4.22 8.84 -5.03
C ILE A 18 -4.60 9.36 -6.42
N GLN A 19 -3.68 10.02 -7.12
CA GLN A 19 -3.92 10.56 -8.45
C GLN A 19 -4.31 9.47 -9.46
N GLU A 20 -3.57 8.36 -9.47
CA GLU A 20 -3.84 7.22 -10.37
C GLU A 20 -5.19 6.58 -10.05
N VAL A 21 -5.50 6.32 -8.77
CA VAL A 21 -6.76 5.67 -8.40
C VAL A 21 -7.98 6.58 -8.63
N ASN A 22 -7.83 7.90 -8.54
CA ASN A 22 -8.90 8.83 -8.92
C ASN A 22 -9.32 8.67 -10.39
N GLN A 23 -8.39 8.32 -11.30
CA GLN A 23 -8.74 8.06 -12.70
C GLN A 23 -9.59 6.80 -12.85
N PHE A 24 -9.47 5.83 -11.92
CA PHE A 24 -10.25 4.60 -11.98
C PHE A 24 -11.73 4.83 -11.65
N LEU A 25 -12.08 5.96 -11.02
CA LEU A 25 -13.48 6.32 -10.71
C LEU A 25 -14.32 6.61 -11.97
N GLU A 26 -13.68 6.85 -13.11
CA GLU A 26 -14.35 7.10 -14.40
C GLU A 26 -14.73 5.79 -15.12
N LEU A 27 -14.25 4.64 -14.65
CA LEU A 27 -14.48 3.34 -15.25
C LEU A 27 -15.82 2.75 -14.80
N ASP A 28 -16.49 2.04 -15.69
CA ASP A 28 -17.72 1.33 -15.35
C ASP A 28 -17.45 0.03 -14.56
N SER A 29 -18.52 -0.58 -14.06
CA SER A 29 -18.43 -1.80 -13.24
C SER A 29 -17.82 -3.00 -13.97
N GLU A 30 -17.98 -3.11 -15.29
CA GLU A 30 -17.42 -4.20 -16.08
C GLU A 30 -15.91 -4.01 -16.22
N GLN A 31 -15.48 -2.79 -16.54
CA GLN A 31 -14.08 -2.41 -16.64
C GLN A 31 -13.35 -2.58 -15.30
N LEU A 32 -13.96 -2.15 -14.19
CA LEU A 32 -13.42 -2.26 -12.83
C LEU A 32 -13.25 -3.71 -12.37
N ASN A 33 -14.16 -4.59 -12.78
CA ASN A 33 -14.12 -6.02 -12.44
C ASN A 33 -13.41 -6.89 -13.49
N TYR A 34 -12.94 -6.32 -14.60
CA TYR A 34 -12.27 -7.07 -15.65
C TYR A 34 -11.02 -7.79 -15.13
N LYS A 35 -10.91 -9.08 -15.44
CA LYS A 35 -9.76 -9.92 -15.12
C LYS A 35 -9.03 -10.34 -16.39
N PRO A 36 -7.74 -10.02 -16.55
CA PRO A 36 -6.95 -10.48 -17.69
C PRO A 36 -6.85 -12.01 -17.80
N SER A 37 -6.90 -12.72 -16.66
CA SER A 37 -6.93 -14.19 -16.58
C SER A 37 -7.53 -14.63 -15.23
N SER A 38 -7.85 -15.93 -15.09
CA SER A 38 -8.36 -16.50 -13.83
C SER A 38 -7.39 -16.33 -12.64
N GLU A 39 -6.10 -16.26 -12.93
CA GLU A 39 -5.02 -16.14 -11.93
C GLU A 39 -4.61 -14.69 -11.65
N SER A 40 -5.16 -13.72 -12.39
CA SER A 40 -4.90 -12.29 -12.21
C SER A 40 -5.96 -11.65 -11.33
N TRP A 41 -5.65 -10.46 -10.80
CA TRP A 41 -6.62 -9.64 -10.09
C TRP A 41 -7.17 -8.54 -10.99
N SER A 42 -8.46 -8.23 -10.83
CA SER A 42 -9.08 -7.02 -11.36
C SER A 42 -8.57 -5.76 -10.66
N ILE A 43 -9.02 -4.59 -11.12
CA ILE A 43 -8.72 -3.30 -10.48
C ILE A 43 -9.27 -3.30 -9.05
N LEU A 44 -10.54 -3.70 -8.87
CA LEU A 44 -11.15 -3.75 -7.54
C LEU A 44 -10.51 -4.81 -6.65
N GLU A 45 -10.14 -5.98 -7.17
CA GLU A 45 -9.44 -6.99 -6.38
C GLU A 45 -8.06 -6.46 -5.90
N CYS A 46 -7.34 -5.71 -6.75
CA CYS A 46 -6.09 -5.06 -6.32
C CYS A 46 -6.33 -4.07 -5.17
N MET A 47 -7.36 -3.24 -5.25
CA MET A 47 -7.64 -2.23 -4.21
C MET A 47 -8.19 -2.86 -2.93
N GLU A 48 -9.06 -3.86 -3.03
CA GLU A 48 -9.59 -4.61 -1.89
C GLU A 48 -8.47 -5.30 -1.10
N HIS A 49 -7.50 -5.89 -1.80
CA HIS A 49 -6.32 -6.44 -1.17
C HIS A 49 -5.60 -5.40 -0.30
N LEU A 50 -5.38 -4.20 -0.84
CA LEU A 50 -4.70 -3.12 -0.12
C LEU A 50 -5.54 -2.61 1.06
N ASN A 51 -6.86 -2.50 0.90
CA ASN A 51 -7.77 -2.08 1.96
C ASN A 51 -7.66 -2.96 3.20
N ARG A 52 -7.63 -4.30 3.01
CA ARG A 52 -7.46 -5.27 4.11
C ARG A 52 -6.13 -5.11 4.85
N TYR A 53 -5.07 -4.73 4.14
CA TYR A 53 -3.78 -4.41 4.78
C TYR A 53 -3.82 -3.08 5.51
N GLY A 54 -4.50 -2.07 4.97
CA GLY A 54 -4.69 -0.78 5.64
C GLY A 54 -5.52 -0.89 6.91
N ASP A 55 -6.54 -1.74 6.94
CA ASP A 55 -7.35 -2.02 8.14
C ASP A 55 -6.51 -2.54 9.32
N PHE A 56 -5.41 -3.21 9.04
CA PHE A 56 -4.43 -3.60 10.05
C PHE A 56 -3.42 -2.48 10.34
N TYR A 57 -2.76 -1.97 9.30
CA TYR A 57 -1.57 -1.13 9.48
C TYR A 57 -1.88 0.29 9.91
N ILE A 58 -2.98 0.89 9.46
CA ILE A 58 -3.33 2.27 9.84
C ILE A 58 -3.60 2.37 11.35
N PRO A 59 -4.43 1.50 11.96
CA PRO A 59 -4.62 1.50 13.41
C PRO A 59 -3.33 1.20 14.19
N GLU A 60 -2.53 0.22 13.74
CA GLU A 60 -1.25 -0.10 14.38
C GLU A 60 -0.29 1.10 14.34
N ILE A 61 -0.06 1.70 13.18
CA ILE A 61 0.84 2.86 13.04
C ILE A 61 0.34 4.02 13.91
N THR A 62 -0.96 4.33 13.86
CA THR A 62 -1.58 5.38 14.69
C THR A 62 -1.29 5.14 16.18
N GLN A 63 -1.52 3.92 16.65
CA GLN A 63 -1.30 3.57 18.05
C GLN A 63 0.17 3.68 18.44
N ARG A 64 1.10 3.28 17.56
CA ARG A 64 2.55 3.34 17.83
C ARG A 64 3.10 4.76 17.79
N ILE A 65 2.56 5.64 16.96
CA ILE A 65 2.86 7.08 16.99
C ILE A 65 2.39 7.67 18.33
N LYS A 66 1.11 7.47 18.68
CA LYS A 66 0.49 8.02 19.89
C LYS A 66 1.23 7.63 21.18
N HIS A 67 1.74 6.41 21.26
CA HIS A 67 2.40 5.87 22.46
C HIS A 67 3.93 5.86 22.37
N SER A 68 4.53 6.45 21.33
CA SER A 68 5.98 6.47 21.22
C SER A 68 6.59 7.33 22.32
N LYS A 69 7.60 6.78 23.01
CA LYS A 69 8.45 7.52 23.94
C LYS A 69 9.70 8.10 23.27
N HIS A 70 9.80 7.97 21.95
CA HIS A 70 10.96 8.36 21.17
C HIS A 70 10.59 9.51 20.23
N GLY A 71 10.95 10.73 20.62
CA GLY A 71 10.76 11.94 19.81
C GLY A 71 11.61 11.96 18.54
N LYS A 72 11.45 13.03 17.77
CA LYS A 72 12.08 13.27 16.46
C LYS A 72 13.55 12.84 16.39
N SER A 73 13.93 12.28 15.24
CA SER A 73 15.31 11.98 14.89
C SER A 73 15.50 12.23 13.40
N ASP A 74 16.52 13.02 13.05
CA ASP A 74 16.82 13.36 11.66
C ASP A 74 17.42 12.18 10.89
N SER A 75 17.91 11.16 11.61
CA SER A 75 18.45 9.93 11.02
C SER A 75 17.48 8.78 11.13
N PHE A 76 17.21 8.13 10.01
CA PHE A 76 16.58 6.83 9.93
C PHE A 76 17.57 5.75 9.47
N LYS A 77 17.58 4.64 10.19
CA LYS A 77 18.32 3.43 9.84
C LYS A 77 17.32 2.30 9.60
N THR A 78 17.44 1.65 8.45
CA THR A 78 16.68 0.44 8.14
C THR A 78 17.17 -0.76 8.97
N GLY A 79 16.27 -1.66 9.36
CA GLY A 79 16.63 -2.98 9.89
C GLY A 79 16.79 -3.98 8.74
N LEU A 80 17.62 -5.01 8.89
CA LEU A 80 17.86 -5.98 7.81
C LEU A 80 16.57 -6.62 7.27
N LEU A 81 15.70 -7.10 8.16
CA LEU A 81 14.42 -7.70 7.79
C LEU A 81 13.45 -6.68 7.19
N GLY A 82 13.39 -5.49 7.77
CA GLY A 82 12.51 -4.40 7.28
C GLY A 82 12.93 -3.92 5.89
N ASP A 83 14.23 -3.78 5.65
CA ASP A 83 14.77 -3.41 4.34
C ASP A 83 14.42 -4.44 3.28
N TYR A 84 14.59 -5.72 3.63
CA TYR A 84 14.28 -6.83 2.74
C TYR A 84 12.80 -6.83 2.34
N PHE A 85 11.88 -6.69 3.31
CA PHE A 85 10.46 -6.62 3.04
C PHE A 85 10.07 -5.37 2.24
N ALA A 86 10.60 -4.20 2.58
CA ALA A 86 10.32 -2.99 1.82
C ALA A 86 10.75 -3.15 0.34
N LYS A 87 11.97 -3.61 0.09
CA LYS A 87 12.50 -3.81 -1.27
C LYS A 87 11.78 -4.93 -2.04
N SER A 88 11.18 -5.91 -1.36
CA SER A 88 10.38 -6.95 -2.01
C SER A 88 8.99 -6.46 -2.41
N MET A 89 8.50 -5.37 -1.81
CA MET A 89 7.22 -4.75 -2.15
C MET A 89 7.26 -3.76 -3.30
N LEU A 90 8.43 -3.25 -3.69
CA LEU A 90 8.56 -2.34 -4.84
C LEU A 90 7.96 -2.93 -6.14
N PRO A 91 7.39 -2.10 -7.04
CA PRO A 91 6.94 -2.54 -8.35
C PRO A 91 8.07 -3.21 -9.14
N LYS A 92 7.79 -4.36 -9.76
CA LYS A 92 8.74 -5.12 -10.58
C LYS A 92 8.00 -5.78 -11.74
N GLU A 93 8.70 -5.96 -12.86
CA GLU A 93 8.13 -6.62 -14.05
C GLU A 93 7.82 -8.09 -13.81
N LYS A 94 8.73 -8.82 -13.14
CA LYS A 94 8.55 -10.22 -12.75
C LYS A 94 8.20 -10.31 -11.27
N LEU A 95 6.98 -10.74 -10.99
CA LEU A 95 6.53 -10.98 -9.62
C LEU A 95 7.13 -12.30 -9.12
N ASN A 96 7.81 -12.26 -7.97
CA ASN A 96 8.03 -13.48 -7.22
C ASN A 96 6.65 -13.99 -6.77
N LYS A 97 6.28 -15.21 -7.14
CA LYS A 97 5.03 -15.84 -6.69
C LYS A 97 5.12 -16.06 -5.18
N MET A 98 4.48 -15.19 -4.42
CA MET A 98 4.24 -15.37 -2.99
C MET A 98 2.80 -15.78 -2.80
N LYS A 99 2.54 -16.80 -1.97
CA LYS A 99 1.17 -17.17 -1.63
C LYS A 99 0.57 -16.06 -0.76
N THR A 100 -0.48 -15.42 -1.27
CA THR A 100 -1.28 -14.47 -0.49
C THR A 100 -1.99 -15.20 0.65
N PHE A 101 -1.96 -14.62 1.85
CA PHE A 101 -2.72 -15.16 2.97
C PHE A 101 -4.21 -15.18 2.65
N LYS A 102 -4.93 -16.23 3.10
CA LYS A 102 -6.36 -16.40 2.78
C LYS A 102 -7.20 -15.18 3.14
N SER A 103 -6.96 -14.59 4.33
CA SER A 103 -7.66 -13.38 4.77
C SER A 103 -7.36 -12.15 3.92
N MET A 104 -6.22 -12.11 3.25
CA MET A 104 -5.79 -11.00 2.39
C MET A 104 -6.08 -11.26 0.91
N ASN A 105 -6.65 -12.42 0.54
CA ASN A 105 -6.92 -12.74 -0.86
C ASN A 105 -8.31 -12.20 -1.25
N PRO A 106 -8.39 -11.25 -2.20
CA PRO A 106 -9.65 -10.66 -2.64
C PRO A 106 -10.43 -11.57 -3.60
N ASN A 107 -9.84 -12.66 -4.10
CA ASN A 107 -10.48 -13.54 -5.09
C ASN A 107 -11.89 -13.97 -4.65
N ASN A 108 -12.84 -13.88 -5.59
CA ASN A 108 -14.26 -14.22 -5.41
C ASN A 108 -15.03 -13.32 -4.44
N SER A 109 -14.48 -12.14 -4.09
CA SER A 109 -15.25 -11.12 -3.38
C SER A 109 -16.25 -10.48 -4.35
N GLN A 110 -17.44 -10.14 -3.85
CA GLN A 110 -18.38 -9.26 -4.57
C GLN A 110 -17.95 -7.82 -4.30
N LEU A 111 -17.48 -7.11 -5.32
CA LEU A 111 -16.86 -5.80 -5.19
C LEU A 111 -17.56 -4.78 -6.10
N ASP A 112 -17.71 -3.56 -5.59
CA ASP A 112 -18.19 -2.39 -6.33
C ASP A 112 -17.21 -1.23 -6.19
N ALA A 113 -17.56 -0.08 -6.79
CA ALA A 113 -16.70 1.10 -6.82
C ALA A 113 -16.36 1.65 -5.42
N SER A 114 -17.11 1.34 -4.36
CA SER A 114 -16.85 1.82 -3.00
C SER A 114 -15.50 1.31 -2.45
N VAL A 115 -14.94 0.26 -3.04
CA VAL A 115 -13.59 -0.24 -2.72
C VAL A 115 -12.53 0.83 -3.05
N LEU A 116 -12.73 1.60 -4.12
CA LEU A 116 -11.84 2.70 -4.50
C LEU A 116 -11.92 3.84 -3.47
N ASP A 117 -13.13 4.21 -3.04
CA ASP A 117 -13.33 5.24 -2.01
C ASP A 117 -12.65 4.85 -0.69
N THR A 118 -12.77 3.58 -0.29
CA THR A 118 -12.10 3.05 0.90
C THR A 118 -10.59 3.17 0.77
N PHE A 119 -10.03 2.81 -0.38
CA PHE A 119 -8.59 2.93 -0.64
C PHE A 119 -8.12 4.39 -0.56
N LEU A 120 -8.83 5.30 -1.22
CA LEU A 120 -8.52 6.73 -1.23
C LEU A 120 -8.59 7.31 0.19
N TYR A 121 -9.60 6.95 0.97
CA TYR A 121 -9.73 7.33 2.37
C TYR A 121 -8.51 6.86 3.19
N GLN A 122 -8.11 5.59 3.03
CA GLN A 122 -6.93 5.04 3.69
C GLN A 122 -5.62 5.73 3.26
N GLN A 123 -5.46 6.10 1.99
CA GLN A 123 -4.29 6.88 1.54
C GLN A 123 -4.23 8.26 2.21
N GLN A 124 -5.37 8.94 2.37
CA GLN A 124 -5.43 10.22 3.09
C GLN A 124 -5.07 10.07 4.57
N GLN A 125 -5.45 8.95 5.21
CA GLN A 125 -5.01 8.64 6.55
C GLN A 125 -3.49 8.41 6.61
N LEU A 126 -2.91 7.70 5.63
CA LEU A 126 -1.46 7.49 5.55
C LEU A 126 -0.69 8.81 5.40
N ILE A 127 -1.17 9.77 4.59
CA ILE A 127 -0.57 11.12 4.51
C ILE A 127 -0.54 11.79 5.88
N LYS A 128 -1.65 11.79 6.62
CA LYS A 128 -1.71 12.37 7.98
C LYS A 128 -0.74 11.67 8.94
N LEU A 129 -0.60 10.36 8.83
CA LEU A 129 0.35 9.60 9.66
C LEU A 129 1.80 9.91 9.30
N LEU A 130 2.12 10.13 8.01
CA LEU A 130 3.45 10.58 7.59
C LEU A 130 3.81 11.95 8.17
N ASP A 131 2.85 12.89 8.21
CA ASP A 131 3.06 14.21 8.81
C ASP A 131 3.29 14.12 10.33
N GLN A 132 2.53 13.27 11.02
CA GLN A 132 2.76 13.00 12.45
C GLN A 132 4.12 12.35 12.71
N CYS A 133 4.60 11.52 11.79
CA CYS A 133 5.89 10.84 11.89
C CYS A 133 7.10 11.79 11.86
N GLU A 134 6.95 13.03 11.40
CA GLU A 134 8.02 14.04 11.43
C GLU A 134 8.53 14.31 12.85
N ASN A 135 7.69 14.05 13.86
CA ASN A 135 8.00 14.24 15.27
C ASN A 135 8.39 12.94 16.00
N ILE A 136 8.56 11.82 15.29
CA ILE A 136 8.77 10.50 15.86
C ILE A 136 10.10 9.89 15.40
N ASN A 137 10.78 9.15 16.29
CA ASN A 137 11.95 8.38 15.88
C ASN A 137 11.53 7.15 15.06
N LEU A 138 11.70 7.22 13.74
CA LEU A 138 11.36 6.14 12.80
C LEU A 138 12.17 4.85 13.02
N THR A 139 13.35 4.94 13.63
CA THR A 139 14.25 3.79 13.86
C THR A 139 13.92 3.08 15.17
N LYS A 140 13.65 3.83 16.24
CA LYS A 140 13.42 3.28 17.59
C LYS A 140 11.97 2.88 17.83
N THR A 141 11.02 3.57 17.21
CA THR A 141 9.60 3.18 17.25
C THR A 141 9.44 1.92 16.43
N LYS A 142 8.79 0.90 16.99
CA LYS A 142 8.55 -0.39 16.33
C LYS A 142 7.07 -0.66 16.17
N THR A 143 6.67 -1.30 15.09
CA THR A 143 5.28 -1.70 14.78
C THR A 143 5.19 -3.21 14.60
N ALA A 144 4.04 -3.79 14.95
CA ALA A 144 3.70 -5.16 14.59
C ALA A 144 3.48 -5.29 13.07
N ILE A 145 3.47 -6.53 12.58
CA ILE A 145 3.17 -6.85 11.18
C ILE A 145 2.02 -7.84 11.10
N SER A 146 1.25 -7.80 10.01
CA SER A 146 0.04 -8.62 9.85
C SER A 146 0.33 -10.13 9.74
N ILE A 147 1.57 -10.51 9.43
CA ILE A 147 1.97 -11.90 9.13
C ILE A 147 2.48 -12.67 10.36
N SER A 148 2.90 -11.98 11.43
CA SER A 148 3.45 -12.63 12.62
C SER A 148 3.38 -11.72 13.85
N LYS A 149 2.91 -12.28 14.97
CA LYS A 149 2.87 -11.60 16.28
C LYS A 149 4.25 -11.53 16.96
N LEU A 150 5.21 -12.36 16.53
CA LEU A 150 6.55 -12.46 17.15
C LEU A 150 7.55 -11.45 16.56
N ILE A 151 7.23 -10.88 15.40
CA ILE A 151 8.13 -10.01 14.65
C ILE A 151 7.60 -8.57 14.74
N LYS A 152 8.53 -7.64 14.93
CA LYS A 152 8.26 -6.20 14.82
C LYS A 152 9.27 -5.56 13.89
N LEU A 153 8.81 -4.60 13.10
CA LEU A 153 9.66 -3.79 12.24
C LEU A 153 9.85 -2.40 12.84
N ARG A 154 10.86 -1.67 12.36
CA ARG A 154 11.00 -0.24 12.67
C ARG A 154 9.88 0.51 11.96
N LEU A 155 9.37 1.58 12.56
CA LEU A 155 8.26 2.36 12.00
C LEU A 155 8.57 2.83 10.56
N GLY A 156 9.78 3.33 10.31
CA GLY A 156 10.19 3.71 8.95
C GLY A 156 10.18 2.55 7.95
N ASP A 157 10.53 1.33 8.38
CA ASP A 157 10.47 0.15 7.53
C ASP A 157 9.04 -0.29 7.25
N THR A 158 8.15 -0.22 8.25
CA THR A 158 6.72 -0.52 8.06
C THR A 158 6.05 0.46 7.11
N LEU A 159 6.33 1.77 7.24
CA LEU A 159 5.82 2.77 6.30
C LEU A 159 6.26 2.45 4.86
N ARG A 160 7.53 2.10 4.67
CA ARG A 160 8.06 1.66 3.37
C ARG A 160 7.33 0.43 2.84
N VAL A 161 7.15 -0.60 3.68
CA VAL A 161 6.44 -1.83 3.29
C VAL A 161 5.02 -1.51 2.81
N VAL A 162 4.24 -0.77 3.61
CA VAL A 162 2.85 -0.44 3.28
C VAL A 162 2.75 0.39 2.00
N ILE A 163 3.54 1.46 1.90
CA ILE A 163 3.42 2.41 0.80
C ILE A 163 3.97 1.83 -0.51
N TYR A 164 5.07 1.07 -0.46
CA TYR A 164 5.58 0.37 -1.65
C TYR A 164 4.63 -0.75 -2.08
N HIS A 165 3.96 -1.43 -1.14
CA HIS A 165 2.96 -2.45 -1.45
C HIS A 165 1.73 -1.84 -2.14
N ASN A 166 1.25 -0.69 -1.64
CA ASN A 166 0.21 0.09 -2.32
C ASN A 166 0.64 0.46 -3.74
N TRP A 167 1.83 1.04 -3.89
CA TRP A 167 2.35 1.47 -5.19
C TRP A 167 2.42 0.31 -6.20
N ARG A 168 2.92 -0.85 -5.77
CA ARG A 168 2.99 -2.04 -6.61
C ARG A 168 1.63 -2.48 -7.14
N HIS A 169 0.58 -2.48 -6.32
CA HIS A 169 -0.75 -2.91 -6.74
C HIS A 169 -1.50 -1.82 -7.51
N VAL A 170 -1.24 -0.54 -7.27
CA VAL A 170 -1.74 0.55 -8.14
C VAL A 170 -1.14 0.42 -9.54
N VAL A 171 0.16 0.14 -9.67
CA VAL A 171 0.79 -0.15 -10.97
C VAL A 171 0.18 -1.40 -11.63
N GLN A 172 -0.14 -2.43 -10.85
CA GLN A 172 -0.83 -3.61 -11.37
C GLN A 172 -2.23 -3.27 -11.90
N ALA A 173 -3.02 -2.49 -11.16
CA ALA A 173 -4.35 -2.04 -11.57
C ALA A 173 -4.28 -1.17 -12.83
N LYS A 174 -3.31 -0.24 -12.91
CA LYS A 174 -3.09 0.61 -14.10
C LYS A 174 -2.85 -0.22 -15.37
N LYS A 175 -2.09 -1.31 -15.29
CA LYS A 175 -1.90 -2.24 -16.42
C LYS A 175 -3.21 -2.90 -16.86
N VAL A 176 -4.13 -3.17 -15.93
CA VAL A 176 -5.46 -3.70 -16.27
C VAL A 176 -6.27 -2.63 -17.01
N VAL A 177 -6.22 -1.36 -16.57
CA VAL A 177 -6.86 -0.24 -17.27
C VAL A 177 -6.39 -0.14 -18.73
N GLU A 178 -5.07 -0.19 -18.96
CA GLU A 178 -4.49 -0.14 -20.31
C GLU A 178 -5.02 -1.28 -21.22
N LEU A 179 -5.18 -2.49 -20.68
CA LEU A 179 -5.74 -3.63 -21.40
C LEU A 179 -7.22 -3.46 -21.74
N VAL A 180 -7.99 -2.86 -20.83
CA VAL A 180 -9.41 -2.56 -21.03
C VAL A 180 -9.59 -1.48 -22.11
N SER A 181 -8.82 -0.39 -22.03
CA SER A 181 -8.89 0.72 -23.00
C SER A 181 -8.51 0.28 -24.42
N ASN A 182 -7.49 -0.59 -24.56
CA ASN A 182 -7.09 -1.11 -25.87
C ASN A 182 -8.17 -2.01 -26.49
N LYS A 183 -8.90 -2.79 -25.69
CA LYS A 183 -10.02 -3.60 -26.19
C LYS A 183 -11.18 -2.74 -26.70
N SER A 184 -11.48 -1.63 -26.03
CA SER A 184 -12.54 -0.70 -26.47
C SER A 184 -12.19 0.03 -27.78
N ALA A 185 -10.92 0.12 -28.15
CA ALA A 185 -10.46 0.76 -29.38
C ALA A 185 -10.39 -0.19 -30.60
N GLU A 186 -10.47 -1.50 -30.38
CA GLU A 186 -10.46 -2.54 -31.42
C GLU A 186 -11.87 -2.97 -31.87
N VAL A 187 -12.93 -2.42 -31.25
CA VAL A 187 -14.35 -2.65 -31.57
C VAL A 187 -14.92 -1.45 -32.33
#